data_AF-A0A961A2C3-F1
#
_entry.id   AF-A0A961A2C3-F1
#
_cell.length_a   1.000
_cell.length_b   1.000
_cell.length_c   1.000
_cell.angle_alpha   90.00
_cell.angle_beta   90.00
_cell.angle_gamma   90.00
#
_symmetry.space_group_name_H-M   'P 1'
#
loop_
_entity.id
_entity.type
_entity.pdbx_description
1 polymer ?
#
loop_
_entity_poly.entity_id
_entity_poly.type
_entity_poly.pdbx_seq_one_letter_code
_entity_poly.pdbx_strand_id
1 'polypeptide(L)' 'MSNIFKKIIDRQIPAEILYEDEWCLCFKDVNPQAPVHLLMIPKKEISSIDACDQDDRSLLGHLLI' A
#
# COMPACT_ATOMS: atom_id res chain seq x y z
N MET A 1 -11.88 -1.54 -10.71
CA MET A 1 -11.15 -2.60 -11.44
C MET A 1 -10.14 -3.16 -10.45
N SER A 2 -10.20 -4.44 -10.06
CA SER A 2 -9.34 -4.98 -8.99
C SER A 2 -7.91 -5.17 -9.49
N ASN A 3 -6.99 -4.29 -9.07
CA ASN A 3 -5.56 -4.40 -9.37
C ASN A 3 -4.88 -5.41 -8.42
N ILE A 4 -3.60 -5.69 -8.65
CA ILE A 4 -2.85 -6.67 -7.85
C ILE A 4 -2.76 -6.28 -6.36
N PHE A 5 -2.62 -4.99 -6.06
CA PHE A 5 -2.56 -4.50 -4.68
C PHE A 5 -3.89 -4.68 -3.95
N LYS A 6 -5.02 -4.45 -4.63
CA LYS A 6 -6.34 -4.73 -4.08
C LYS A 6 -6.52 -6.21 -3.73
N LYS A 7 -6.05 -7.11 -4.61
CA LYS A 7 -6.06 -8.55 -4.33
C LYS A 7 -5.20 -8.96 -3.13
N ILE A 8 -4.09 -8.26 -2.88
CA ILE A 8 -3.25 -8.46 -1.69
C ILE A 8 -3.99 -7.99 -0.43
N ILE A 9 -4.58 -6.79 -0.45
CA ILE A 9 -5.40 -6.24 0.65
C ILE A 9 -6.53 -7.22 1.00
N ASP A 10 -7.23 -7.72 -0.02
CA ASP A 10 -8.37 -8.62 0.10
C ASP A 10 -7.96 -10.10 0.37
N ARG A 11 -6.66 -10.38 0.57
CA ARG A 11 -6.12 -11.72 0.87
C ARG A 11 -6.38 -12.79 -0.20
N GLN A 12 -6.61 -12.36 -1.45
CA GLN A 12 -6.77 -13.25 -2.59
C GLN A 12 -5.43 -13.72 -3.16
N ILE A 13 -4.37 -12.93 -2.97
CA ILE A 13 -2.99 -13.27 -3.35
C ILE A 13 -2.13 -13.19 -2.08
N PRO A 14 -1.27 -14.19 -1.83
CA PRO A 14 -0.36 -14.16 -0.68
C PRO A 14 0.67 -13.04 -0.81
N ALA A 15 0.97 -12.38 0.30
CA ALA A 15 2.09 -11.46 0.44
C ALA A 15 2.66 -11.61 1.86
N GLU A 16 3.97 -11.43 2.02
CA GLU A 16 4.60 -11.41 3.34
C GLU A 16 4.37 -10.03 3.98
N ILE A 17 3.31 -9.94 4.78
CA ILE A 17 2.86 -8.70 5.40
C ILE A 17 3.60 -8.47 6.71
N LEU A 18 4.22 -7.30 6.82
CA LEU A 18 5.02 -6.89 7.97
C LEU A 18 4.27 -5.91 8.88
N TYR A 19 3.36 -5.13 8.31
CA TYR A 19 2.54 -4.17 9.03
C TYR A 19 1.19 -4.00 8.36
N GLU A 20 0.17 -3.81 9.18
CA GLU A 20 -1.17 -3.47 8.71
C GLU A 20 -1.94 -2.76 9.82
N ASP A 21 -2.67 -1.73 9.43
CA ASP A 21 -3.65 -1.07 10.29
C ASP A 21 -4.94 -0.74 9.51
N GLU A 22 -5.76 0.18 9.99
CA GLU A 22 -6.98 0.62 9.33
C GLU A 22 -6.73 1.31 7.97
N TRP A 23 -5.58 1.96 7.81
CA TRP A 23 -5.32 2.88 6.71
C TRP A 23 -4.41 2.29 5.63
N CYS A 24 -3.44 1.46 6.01
CA CYS A 24 -2.42 0.97 5.11
C CYS A 24 -2.02 -0.49 5.35
N LEU A 25 -1.21 -1.01 4.41
CA LEU A 25 -0.63 -2.34 4.47
C LEU A 25 0.79 -2.28 3.90
N CYS A 26 1.74 -2.86 4.62
CA CYS A 26 3.15 -2.94 4.22
C CYS A 26 3.59 -4.40 4.09
N PHE A 27 4.23 -4.71 2.97
CA PHE A 27 4.65 -6.08 2.63
C PHE A 27 5.95 -6.08 1.83
N LYS A 28 6.61 -7.23 1.77
CA LYS A 28 7.83 -7.40 0.95
C LYS A 28 7.52 -7.39 -0.54
N ASP A 29 8.33 -6.66 -1.31
CA ASP A 29 8.30 -6.76 -2.76
C ASP A 29 8.76 -8.17 -3.20
N VAL A 30 8.06 -8.77 -4.18
CA VAL A 30 8.39 -10.09 -4.73
C VAL A 30 9.61 -10.05 -5.65
N ASN A 31 9.96 -8.87 -6.18
CA ASN A 31 11.12 -8.61 -7.02
C ASN A 31 12.00 -7.48 -6.41
N PRO A 32 12.63 -7.72 -5.26
CA PRO A 32 13.34 -6.68 -4.50
C PRO A 32 14.53 -6.09 -5.29
N GLN A 33 14.69 -4.77 -5.23
CA GLN A 33 15.82 -4.05 -5.87
C GLN A 33 16.93 -3.66 -4.87
N ALA A 34 16.78 -4.08 -3.62
CA ALA A 34 17.71 -3.87 -2.52
C ALA A 34 17.57 -5.02 -1.50
N PRO A 35 18.54 -5.23 -0.58
CA PRO A 35 18.44 -6.27 0.45
C PRO A 35 17.17 -6.19 1.31
N VAL A 36 16.66 -4.97 1.50
CA VAL A 36 15.35 -4.70 2.09
C VAL A 36 14.59 -3.82 1.11
N HIS A 37 13.49 -4.34 0.55
CA HIS A 37 12.59 -3.61 -0.33
C HIS A 37 11.16 -3.92 0.05
N LEU A 38 10.47 -2.91 0.60
CA LEU A 38 9.12 -3.02 1.13
C LEU A 38 8.21 -2.07 0.35
N LEU A 39 6.98 -2.50 0.13
CA LEU A 39 5.92 -1.68 -0.45
C LEU A 39 4.91 -1.36 0.64
N MET A 40 4.68 -0.07 0.86
CA MET A 40 3.59 0.43 1.70
C MET A 40 2.51 1.02 0.80
N ILE A 41 1.28 0.53 0.94
CA ILE A 41 0.14 0.95 0.11
C ILE A 41 -1.04 1.38 1.00
N PRO A 42 -1.81 2.41 0.60
CA PRO A 42 -3.07 2.72 1.26
C PRO A 42 -4.13 1.65 0.97
N LYS A 43 -5.04 1.43 1.92
CA LYS A 43 -6.25 0.60 1.71
C LYS A 43 -7.31 1.33 0.87
N LYS A 44 -7.31 2.67 0.91
CA LYS A 44 -8.07 3.51 -0.04
C LYS A 44 -7.48 3.31 -1.45
N GLU A 45 -8.32 3.02 -2.44
CA GLU A 45 -7.88 2.91 -3.83
C GLU A 45 -7.58 4.31 -4.41
N ILE A 46 -6.29 4.59 -4.61
CA ILE A 46 -5.80 5.80 -5.27
C ILE A 46 -4.86 5.37 -6.39
N SER A 47 -5.08 5.85 -7.62
CA SER A 47 -4.34 5.39 -8.79
C SER A 47 -2.89 5.89 -8.85
N SER A 48 -2.65 7.09 -8.32
CA SER A 48 -1.35 7.76 -8.28
C SER A 48 -1.39 8.96 -7.33
N ILE A 49 -0.24 9.50 -6.96
CA ILE A 49 -0.14 10.70 -6.11
C ILE A 49 -0.87 11.91 -6.76
N ASP A 50 -0.84 12.01 -8.09
CA ASP A 50 -1.52 13.09 -8.83
C ASP A 50 -3.05 13.02 -8.74
N ALA A 51 -3.59 11.88 -8.33
CA ALA A 51 -5.03 11.69 -8.13
C ALA A 51 -5.48 11.97 -6.68
N CYS A 52 -4.55 12.29 -5.78
CA CYS A 52 -4.88 12.66 -4.41
C CYS A 52 -5.49 14.07 -4.36
N ASP A 53 -6.39 14.29 -3.41
CA ASP A 53 -6.97 15.59 -3.10
C ASP A 53 -6.66 16.04 -1.66
N GLN A 54 -7.32 17.11 -1.19
CA GLN A 54 -7.10 17.62 0.16
C GLN A 54 -7.57 16.66 1.26
N ASP A 55 -8.54 15.79 0.98
CA ASP A 55 -9.08 14.83 1.94
C ASP A 55 -8.09 13.67 2.18
N ASP A 56 -7.17 13.44 1.25
CA ASP A 56 -6.09 12.45 1.37
C ASP A 56 -4.92 12.89 2.24
N ARG A 57 -4.88 14.16 2.66
CA ARG A 57 -3.72 14.73 3.36
C ARG A 57 -3.31 13.93 4.61
N SER A 58 -4.27 13.55 5.45
CA SER A 58 -3.99 12.79 6.68
C SER A 58 -3.50 11.37 6.37
N LEU A 59 -4.08 10.73 5.36
CA LEU A 59 -3.66 9.42 4.90
C LEU A 59 -2.22 9.45 4.37
N LEU A 60 -1.88 10.43 3.52
CA LEU A 60 -0.52 10.60 3.01
C LEU A 60 0.49 10.91 4.13
N GLY A 61 0.07 11.70 5.13
CA GLY A 61 0.86 11.94 6.34
C GLY A 61 1.17 10.63 7.06
N HIS A 62 0.14 9.82 7.32
CA HIS A 62 0.26 8.52 7.99
C HIS A 62 1.19 7.53 7.27
N LEU A 63 1.30 7.61 5.94
CA LEU A 63 2.21 6.74 5.17
C LEU A 63 3.68 7.16 5.27
N LEU A 64 3.98 8.42 5.60
CA LEU A 64 5.33 9.00 5.45
C LEU A 64 5.93 9.55 6.74
N ILE A 65 5.12 9.86 7.76
CA ILE A 65 5.52 10.54 9.00
C ILE A 65 4.96 9.78 10.20
#